data_AF-A0A4W5LIX2-F1
#
_entry.id   AF-A0A4W5LIX2-F1
#
_cell.length_a   1.000
_cell.length_b   1.000
_cell.length_c   1.000
_cell.angle_alpha   90.00
_cell.angle_beta   90.00
_cell.angle_gamma   90.00
#
_symmetry.space_group_name_H-M   'P 1'
#
loop_
_entity.id
_entity.type
_entity.pdbx_description
1 polymer ?
#
loop_
_entity_poly.entity_id
_entity_poly.type
_entity_poly.pdbx_seq_one_letter_code
_entity_poly.pdbx_strand_id
1 'polypeptide(L)'
;MTCKRGALIVLEGVDKAGKTPQCNKLVQALQDSGRQAEIRFPERTTKIGQLINSYLENKSNLEDHTVHLLFSANRWELVVYPR
;
A
#
# COMPACT_ATOMS: atom_id res chain seq x y z
N MET A 1 -29.15 -12.26 -3.80
CA MET A 1 -28.61 -11.12 -3.03
C MET A 1 -27.49 -10.49 -3.85
N THR A 2 -27.63 -9.24 -4.29
CA THR A 2 -26.54 -8.52 -4.96
C THR A 2 -25.48 -8.15 -3.91
N CYS A 3 -24.34 -8.83 -3.93
CA CYS A 3 -23.17 -8.40 -3.18
C CYS A 3 -22.77 -7.00 -3.68
N LYS A 4 -22.91 -5.98 -2.83
CA LYS A 4 -22.40 -4.64 -3.17
C LYS A 4 -20.89 -4.65 -2.97
N ARG A 5 -20.15 -4.32 -4.04
CA ARG A 5 -18.69 -4.16 -3.98
C ARG A 5 -18.28 -3.14 -2.91
N GLY A 6 -17.14 -3.35 -2.27
CA GLY A 6 -16.53 -2.37 -1.37
C GLY A 6 -16.05 -1.11 -2.12
N ALA A 7 -15.66 -0.09 -1.35
CA ALA A 7 -14.98 1.11 -1.85
C ALA A 7 -13.47 0.99 -1.69
N LEU A 8 -12.70 1.46 -2.66
CA LEU A 8 -11.26 1.64 -2.56
C LEU A 8 -10.98 3.11 -2.21
N ILE A 9 -10.45 3.36 -1.02
CA ILE A 9 -10.12 4.70 -0.51
C ILE A 9 -8.60 4.81 -0.40
N VAL A 10 -8.01 5.83 -1.03
CA VAL A 10 -6.56 6.08 -1.02
C VAL A 10 -6.28 7.36 -0.23
N LEU A 11 -5.34 7.30 0.72
CA LEU A 11 -4.87 8.46 1.49
C LEU A 11 -3.46 8.82 1.04
N GLU A 12 -3.34 9.95 0.34
CA GLU A 12 -2.07 10.49 -0.16
C GLU A 12 -1.58 11.68 0.68
N GLY A 13 -0.30 12.02 0.54
CA GLY A 13 0.30 13.18 1.20
C GLY A 13 1.82 13.09 1.33
N VAL A 14 2.43 14.20 1.72
CA VAL A 14 3.89 14.32 1.91
C VAL A 14 4.41 13.40 3.02
N ASP A 15 5.73 13.21 3.09
CA ASP A 15 6.35 12.43 4.17
C ASP A 15 5.96 13.00 5.54
N LYS A 16 5.74 12.09 6.51
CA LYS A 16 5.29 12.43 7.88
C LYS A 16 3.96 13.20 8.00
N ALA A 17 3.14 13.27 6.95
CA ALA A 17 1.79 13.87 7.01
C ALA A 17 0.76 13.10 7.88
N GLY A 18 1.16 12.04 8.58
CA GLY A 18 0.27 11.25 9.44
C GLY A 18 -0.61 10.22 8.72
N LYS A 19 -0.28 9.85 7.47
CA LYS A 19 -1.05 8.90 6.65
C LYS A 19 -1.35 7.58 7.38
N THR A 20 -0.32 6.90 7.92
CA THR A 20 -0.47 5.62 8.61
C THR A 20 -1.42 5.69 9.82
N PRO A 21 -1.24 6.62 10.79
CA PRO A 21 -2.21 6.80 11.86
C PRO A 21 -3.64 7.08 11.38
N GLN A 22 -3.81 7.89 10.33
CA GLN A 22 -5.14 8.23 9.82
C GLN A 22 -5.82 7.04 9.13
N CYS A 23 -5.08 6.25 8.35
CA CYS A 23 -5.64 5.04 7.76
C CYS A 23 -6.09 4.03 8.84
N ASN A 24 -5.30 3.85 9.91
CA ASN A 24 -5.65 2.97 11.03
C ASN A 24 -6.94 3.43 11.74
N LYS A 25 -7.04 4.75 12.02
CA LYS A 25 -8.26 5.35 12.61
C LYS A 25 -9.47 5.18 11.70
N LEU A 26 -9.31 5.36 10.39
CA LEU A 26 -10.38 5.20 9.43
C LEU A 26 -10.90 3.76 9.38
N VAL A 27 -10.00 2.77 9.31
CA VAL A 27 -10.39 1.36 9.32
C VAL A 27 -11.09 0.99 10.63
N GLN A 28 -10.56 1.41 11.78
CA GLN A 28 -11.21 1.18 13.07
C GLN A 28 -12.62 1.77 13.11
N ALA A 29 -12.78 3.04 12.72
CA ALA A 29 -14.09 3.70 12.72
C ALA A 29 -15.10 3.02 11.78
N LEU A 30 -14.64 2.50 10.63
CA LEU A 30 -15.49 1.73 9.73
C LEU A 30 -15.90 0.40 10.36
N GLN A 31 -14.98 -0.33 10.98
CA GLN A 31 -15.24 -1.59 11.67
C GLN A 31 -16.18 -1.40 12.85
N ASP A 32 -15.98 -0.37 13.68
CA ASP A 32 -16.86 0.01 14.79
C ASP A 32 -18.27 0.34 14.32
N SER A 33 -18.41 0.85 13.09
CA SER A 33 -19.71 1.10 12.44
C SER A 33 -20.35 -0.13 11.78
N GLY A 34 -19.78 -1.32 11.97
CA GLY A 34 -20.26 -2.59 11.41
C GLY A 34 -19.90 -2.82 9.94
N ARG A 35 -18.92 -2.07 9.39
CA ARG A 35 -18.47 -2.22 8.00
C ARG A 35 -17.15 -2.98 7.95
N GLN A 36 -17.08 -4.00 7.08
CA GLN A 36 -15.80 -4.65 6.78
C GLN A 36 -14.87 -3.65 6.08
N ALA A 37 -13.69 -3.45 6.65
CA ALA A 37 -12.65 -2.59 6.10
C ALA A 37 -11.29 -3.21 6.39
N GLU A 38 -10.37 -3.10 5.42
CA GLU A 38 -9.00 -3.54 5.51
C GLU A 38 -8.07 -2.43 5.02
N ILE A 39 -6.81 -2.47 5.48
CA ILE A 39 -5.77 -1.54 5.07
C ILE A 39 -4.68 -2.29 4.30
N ARG A 40 -4.15 -1.67 3.25
CA ARG A 40 -3.01 -2.18 2.49
C ARG A 40 -1.94 -1.11 2.42
N PHE A 41 -0.72 -1.48 2.76
CA PHE A 41 0.48 -0.65 2.63
C PHE A 41 1.41 -1.23 1.56
N PRO A 42 2.39 -0.48 1.05
CA PRO A 42 3.46 -1.04 0.23
C PRO A 42 4.08 -2.23 0.96
N GLU A 43 4.17 -3.37 0.28
CA GLU A 43 4.75 -4.57 0.84
C GLU A 43 6.27 -4.48 0.75
N ARG A 44 6.94 -4.37 1.91
CA ARG A 44 8.41 -4.23 2.00
C ARG A 44 9.12 -5.57 2.19
N THR A 45 8.39 -6.66 2.42
CA THR A 45 8.97 -7.98 2.64
C THR A 45 9.25 -8.76 1.35
N THR A 46 8.60 -8.42 0.23
CA THR A 46 8.89 -9.03 -1.07
C THR A 46 10.28 -8.66 -1.57
N LYS A 47 10.82 -9.40 -2.55
CA LYS A 47 12.11 -9.05 -3.17
C LYS A 47 12.10 -7.63 -3.75
N ILE A 48 11.00 -7.23 -4.42
CA ILE A 48 10.83 -5.87 -4.95
C ILE A 48 10.72 -4.86 -3.80
N GLY A 49 9.95 -5.17 -2.77
CA GLY A 49 9.81 -4.35 -1.57
C GLY A 49 11.13 -4.07 -0.86
N GLN A 50 12.00 -5.08 -0.75
CA GLN A 50 13.33 -4.94 -0.15
C GLN A 50 14.25 -4.03 -0.99
N LEU A 51 14.21 -4.13 -2.32
CA LEU A 51 14.97 -3.23 -3.21
C LEU A 51 14.52 -1.78 -3.06
N ILE A 52 13.20 -1.53 -3.05
CA ILE A 52 12.63 -0.22 -2.80
C ILE A 52 13.05 0.31 -1.42
N ASN A 53 13.00 -0.54 -0.39
CA ASN A 53 13.39 -0.15 0.97
C ASN A 53 14.86 0.26 1.04
N SER A 54 15.75 -0.51 0.42
CA SER A 54 17.18 -0.21 0.34
C SER A 54 17.45 1.12 -0.36
N TYR A 55 16.72 1.43 -1.45
CA TYR A 55 16.80 2.72 -2.13
C TYR A 55 16.35 3.87 -1.22
N LEU A 56 15.19 3.76 -0.58
CA LEU A 56 14.66 4.81 0.31
C LEU A 56 15.54 5.06 1.54
N GLU A 57 16.25 4.04 2.01
CA GLU A 57 17.21 4.14 3.11
C GLU A 57 18.60 4.61 2.67
N ASN A 58 18.79 4.95 1.38
CA ASN A 58 20.07 5.31 0.77
C ASN A 58 21.16 4.24 0.94
N LYS A 59 20.78 2.96 1.08
CA LYS A 59 21.70 1.82 1.19
C LYS A 59 22.13 1.24 -0.16
N SER A 60 21.44 1.61 -1.23
CA SER A 60 21.73 1.22 -2.61
C SER A 60 21.44 2.35 -3.57
N ASN A 61 22.28 2.51 -4.58
CA ASN A 61 22.05 3.45 -5.66
C ASN A 61 21.33 2.73 -6.82
N LEU A 62 20.11 3.16 -7.11
CA LEU A 62 19.31 2.69 -8.24
C LEU A 62 18.97 3.90 -9.10
N GLU A 63 18.95 3.69 -10.41
CA GLU A 63 18.55 4.71 -11.36
C GLU A 63 17.04 5.04 -11.16
N ASP A 64 16.67 6.31 -11.31
CA ASP A 64 15.35 6.83 -10.93
C ASP A 64 14.19 6.22 -11.75
N HIS A 65 14.37 5.98 -13.05
CA HIS A 65 13.37 5.28 -13.86
C HIS A 65 13.20 3.82 -13.40
N THR A 66 14.31 3.18 -13.01
CA THR A 66 14.31 1.80 -12.51
C THR A 66 13.51 1.68 -11.21
N VAL A 67 13.78 2.54 -10.22
CA VAL A 67 13.03 2.51 -8.95
C VAL A 67 11.56 2.87 -9.16
N HIS A 68 11.25 3.80 -10.09
CA HIS A 68 9.88 4.12 -10.44
C HIS A 68 9.10 2.88 -10.94
N LEU A 69 9.69 2.10 -11.84
CA LEU A 69 9.09 0.87 -12.34
C LEU A 69 8.96 -0.21 -11.24
N LEU A 70 9.93 -0.29 -10.32
CA LEU A 70 9.82 -1.20 -9.17
C LEU A 70 8.65 -0.84 -8.25
N PHE A 71 8.39 0.46 -8.01
CA PHE A 71 7.20 0.89 -7.27
C PHE A 71 5.89 0.45 -7.95
N SER A 72 5.82 0.54 -9.28
CA SER A 72 4.66 0.02 -10.04
C SER A 72 4.55 -1.50 -9.92
N ALA A 73 5.66 -2.23 -10.07
CA ALA A 73 5.69 -3.69 -9.99
C ALA A 73 5.29 -4.22 -8.61
N ASN A 74 5.71 -3.55 -7.51
CA ASN A 74 5.34 -3.92 -6.15
C ASN A 74 3.82 -3.88 -5.88
N ARG A 75 3.08 -3.03 -6.61
CA ARG A 75 1.61 -3.03 -6.53
C ARG A 75 0.99 -4.19 -7.30
N TRP A 76 1.52 -4.48 -8.49
CA TRP A 76 1.01 -5.53 -9.36
C TRP A 76 1.31 -6.95 -8.84
N GLU A 77 2.44 -7.16 -8.17
CA GLU A 77 2.80 -8.49 -7.63
C GLU A 77 1.86 -8.99 -6.52
N LEU A 78 1.08 -8.10 -5.90
CA LEU A 78 0.11 -8.42 -4.86
C LEU A 78 -1.29 -8.70 -5.41
N VAL A 79 -1.50 -8.57 -6.72
CA VAL A 79 -2.78 -8.88 -7.36
C VAL A 79 -2.99 -10.39 -7.31
N VAL A 80 -3.95 -10.83 -6.48
CA VAL A 80 -4.37 -12.23 -6.44
C VAL A 80 -5.35 -12.46 -7.58
N TYR A 81 -4.96 -13.29 -8.55
CA TYR A 81 -5.89 -13.77 -9.56
C TYR A 81 -6.72 -14.92 -8.97
N PRO A 82 -8.06 -14.87 -9.03
CA PRO A 82 -8.87 -16.04 -8.76
C PRO A 82 -8.50 -17.11 -9.80
N ARG A 83 -8.11 -18.30 -9.33
CA ARG A 83 -7.98 -19.49 -10.17
C ARG A 83 -9.37 -20.01 -10.55
#